data_AF-A0A929D435-F1
#
_entry.id   AF-A0A929D435-F1
#
_cell.length_a   1.000
_cell.length_b   1.000
_cell.length_c   1.000
_cell.angle_alpha   90.00
_cell.angle_beta   90.00
_cell.angle_gamma   90.00
#
_symmetry.space_group_name_H-M   'P 1'
#
loop_
_entity.id
_entity.type
_entity.pdbx_description
1 polymer ?
#
loop_
_entity_poly.entity_id
_entity_poly.type
_entity_poly.pdbx_seq_one_letter_code
_entity_poly.pdbx_strand_id
1 'polypeptide(L)'
;MKRDIVIEEVATPLSPSQAFEAFKDRPFSFFLDSGMDPEKLGRYSFIGSDPFLVLKSRGKRIALLQGDRQEIIEGNPFDVLG
;
A
#
# COMPACT_ATOMS: atom_id res chain seq x y z
N MET A 1 -15.06 10.70 7.53
CA MET A 1 -15.31 9.47 8.30
C MET A 1 -14.06 9.17 9.09
N LYS A 2 -14.10 9.19 10.43
CA LYS A 2 -12.94 8.88 11.27
C LYS A 2 -12.67 7.38 11.12
N ARG A 3 -11.46 7.01 10.71
CA ARG A 3 -11.04 5.61 10.68
C ARG A 3 -10.39 5.32 12.01
N ASP A 4 -10.92 4.35 12.74
CA ASP A 4 -10.27 3.86 13.95
C ASP A 4 -9.08 3.01 13.53
N ILE A 5 -7.90 3.39 14.02
CA ILE A 5 -6.68 2.63 13.80
C ILE A 5 -6.63 1.56 14.88
N VAL A 6 -6.71 0.30 14.47
CA VAL A 6 -6.52 -0.85 15.36
C VAL A 6 -5.10 -1.38 15.15
N ILE A 7 -4.37 -1.54 16.25
CA ILE A 7 -3.01 -2.09 16.25
C ILE A 7 -3.01 -3.29 17.19
N GLU A 8 -2.55 -4.42 16.67
CA GLU A 8 -2.41 -5.67 17.40
C GLU A 8 -1.08 -6.34 17.01
N GLU A 9 -0.34 -6.81 18.01
CA GLU A 9 0.87 -7.58 17.78
C GLU A 9 0.51 -9.05 17.51
N VAL A 10 1.04 -9.61 16.42
CA VAL A 10 0.82 -11.01 16.04
C VAL A 10 2.13 -11.77 16.15
N ALA A 11 2.22 -12.67 17.13
CA ALA A 11 3.36 -13.57 17.25
C ALA A 11 3.31 -14.64 16.14
N THR A 12 4.36 -14.71 15.31
CA THR A 12 4.44 -15.65 14.19
C THR A 12 5.86 -16.14 13.97
N PRO A 13 6.07 -17.42 13.59
CA PRO A 13 7.38 -17.93 13.20
C PRO A 13 7.74 -17.61 11.74
N LEU A 14 6.81 -17.01 10.98
CA LEU A 14 6.99 -16.76 9.54
C LEU A 14 8.01 -15.63 9.31
N SER A 15 8.84 -15.77 8.29
CA SER A 15 9.59 -14.65 7.73
C SER A 15 8.62 -13.61 7.12
N PRO A 16 9.04 -12.35 6.94
CA PRO A 16 8.21 -11.35 6.25
C PRO A 16 7.72 -11.81 4.87
N SER A 17 8.57 -12.47 4.09
CA SER A 17 8.20 -13.03 2.78
C SER A 17 7.18 -14.16 2.88
N GLN A 18 7.29 -15.04 3.87
CA GLN A 18 6.29 -16.09 4.13
C GLN A 18 4.96 -15.49 4.60
N ALA A 19 4.99 -14.44 5.42
CA ALA A 19 3.78 -13.74 5.83
C ALA A 19 3.05 -13.10 4.63
N PHE A 20 3.79 -12.58 3.65
CA PHE A 20 3.22 -11.97 2.45
C PHE A 20 2.41 -12.95 1.58
N GLU A 21 2.70 -14.26 1.63
CA GLU A 21 1.93 -15.27 0.89
C GLU A 21 0.44 -15.26 1.26
N ALA A 22 0.08 -14.84 2.48
CA ALA A 22 -1.32 -14.69 2.90
C ALA A 22 -2.06 -13.49 2.26
N PHE A 23 -1.31 -12.56 1.66
CA PHE A 23 -1.84 -11.30 1.10
C PHE A 23 -1.66 -11.20 -0.42
N LYS A 24 -0.81 -12.01 -1.04
CA LYS A 24 -0.38 -11.86 -2.45
C LYS A 24 -1.51 -11.81 -3.49
N ASP A 25 -2.63 -12.47 -3.20
CA ASP A 25 -3.77 -12.54 -4.13
C ASP A 25 -4.82 -11.45 -3.85
N ARG A 26 -4.59 -10.59 -2.84
CA ARG A 26 -5.49 -9.49 -2.50
C ARG A 26 -5.29 -8.31 -3.46
N PRO A 27 -6.35 -7.54 -3.76
CA PRO A 27 -6.26 -6.32 -4.56
C PRO A 27 -5.16 -5.37 -4.07
N PHE A 28 -4.30 -4.94 -4.99
CA PHE A 28 -3.20 -3.99 -4.73
C PHE A 28 -2.26 -4.42 -3.60
N SER A 29 -2.07 -5.72 -3.41
CA SER A 29 -1.09 -6.24 -2.44
C SER A 29 0.32 -5.75 -2.77
N PHE A 30 1.06 -5.30 -1.76
CA PHE A 30 2.45 -4.92 -1.89
C PHE A 30 3.29 -5.48 -0.74
N PHE A 31 4.58 -5.64 -1.01
CA PHE A 31 5.60 -6.00 -0.04
C PHE A 31 6.78 -5.05 -0.21
N LEU A 32 7.03 -4.22 0.80
CA LEU A 32 8.20 -3.35 0.88
C LEU A 32 9.17 -3.97 1.87
N ASP A 33 10.18 -4.64 1.34
CA ASP A 33 11.27 -5.19 2.13
C ASP A 33 12.45 -4.23 2.14
N SER A 34 13.12 -4.11 3.27
CA SER A 34 14.28 -3.23 3.43
C SER A 34 15.57 -3.84 2.89
N GLY A 35 15.52 -4.39 1.68
CA GLY A 35 16.63 -5.05 1.03
C GLY A 35 17.52 -4.04 0.30
N MET A 36 18.72 -3.77 0.82
CA MET A 36 19.85 -3.37 -0.04
C MET A 36 21.26 -3.47 0.57
N ASP A 37 21.44 -3.94 1.80
CA ASP A 37 22.77 -4.20 2.35
C ASP A 37 22.71 -5.33 3.40
N PRO A 38 23.38 -6.48 3.21
CA PRO A 38 23.51 -7.52 4.24
C PRO A 38 24.06 -7.00 5.57
N GLU A 39 24.84 -5.91 5.54
CA GLU A 39 25.45 -5.27 6.71
C GLU A 39 24.57 -4.14 7.31
N LYS A 40 23.52 -3.71 6.60
CA LYS A 40 22.57 -2.65 7.02
C LYS A 40 21.13 -2.96 6.62
N LEU A 41 20.68 -4.18 6.87
CA LEU A 41 19.27 -4.53 6.67
C LEU A 41 18.40 -3.59 7.53
N GLY A 42 17.39 -2.98 6.91
CA GLY A 42 16.37 -2.27 7.68
C GLY A 42 15.66 -3.24 8.63
N ARG A 43 15.22 -2.75 9.77
CA ARG A 43 14.64 -3.61 10.83
C ARG A 43 13.24 -4.12 10.51
N TYR A 44 12.59 -3.57 9.49
CA TYR A 44 11.17 -3.73 9.25
C TYR A 44 10.86 -3.91 7.76
N SER A 45 9.92 -4.80 7.48
CA SER A 45 9.24 -4.90 6.19
C SER A 45 7.79 -4.46 6.35
N PHE A 46 7.20 -3.92 5.29
CA PHE A 46 5.80 -3.50 5.28
C PHE A 46 5.00 -4.30 4.26
N ILE A 47 3.86 -4.82 4.69
CA ILE A 47 2.88 -5.49 3.84
C ILE A 47 1.58 -4.69 3.90
N GLY A 48 0.94 -4.50 2.76
CA GLY A 48 -0.39 -3.91 2.70
C GLY A 48 -1.17 -4.40 1.50
N SER A 49 -2.48 -4.29 1.58
CA SER A 49 -3.44 -4.61 0.52
C SER A 49 -4.70 -3.78 0.71
N ASP A 50 -5.66 -3.89 -0.21
CA ASP A 50 -7.01 -3.34 -0.08
C ASP A 50 -7.03 -1.84 0.30
N PRO A 51 -6.34 -0.97 -0.45
CA PRO A 51 -6.29 0.45 -0.16
C PRO A 51 -7.69 1.06 -0.24
N PHE A 52 -7.99 1.97 0.68
CA PHE A 52 -9.28 2.67 0.68
C PHE A 52 -9.46 3.63 -0.50
N LEU A 53 -8.35 4.06 -1.12
CA LEU A 53 -8.30 4.99 -2.25
C LEU A 53 -7.09 4.63 -3.10
N VAL A 54 -7.28 4.55 -4.42
CA VAL A 54 -6.19 4.39 -5.39
C VAL A 54 -6.15 5.62 -6.29
N LEU A 55 -5.02 6.31 -6.31
CA LEU A 55 -4.73 7.38 -7.25
C LEU A 55 -3.87 6.81 -8.39
N LYS A 56 -4.37 6.90 -9.63
CA LYS A 56 -3.63 6.53 -10.85
C LYS A 56 -3.50 7.77 -11.73
N SER A 57 -2.34 8.01 -12.33
CA SER A 57 -2.14 9.12 -13.26
C SER A 57 -1.48 8.67 -14.57
N ARG A 58 -1.91 9.26 -15.68
CA ARG A 58 -1.27 9.16 -16.99
C ARG A 58 -1.30 10.53 -17.68
N GLY A 59 -0.14 11.17 -17.80
CA GLY A 59 -0.06 12.55 -18.25
C GLY A 59 -0.77 13.47 -17.26
N LYS A 60 -1.69 14.30 -17.76
CA LYS A 60 -2.53 15.18 -16.91
C LYS A 60 -3.80 14.50 -16.39
N ARG A 61 -4.12 13.30 -16.85
CA ARG A 61 -5.35 12.59 -16.47
C ARG A 61 -5.11 11.77 -15.21
N ILE A 62 -5.81 12.12 -14.14
CA ILE A 62 -5.75 11.48 -12.83
C ILE A 62 -7.07 10.75 -12.61
N ALA A 63 -7.01 9.51 -12.13
CA ALA A 63 -8.16 8.71 -11.72
C ALA A 63 -8.06 8.40 -10.22
N LEU A 64 -9.09 8.78 -9.47
CA LEU A 64 -9.28 8.42 -8.07
C LEU A 64 -10.30 7.29 -7.99
N LEU A 65 -9.91 6.15 -7.43
CA LEU A 65 -10.78 4.98 -7.27
C LEU A 65 -11.02 4.73 -5.78
N GLN A 66 -12.28 4.77 -5.33
CA GLN A 66 -12.68 4.56 -3.94
C GLN A 66 -13.91 3.65 -3.90
N GLY A 67 -13.70 2.37 -3.57
CA GLY A 67 -14.75 1.35 -3.73
C GLY A 67 -15.24 1.30 -5.19
N ASP A 68 -16.56 1.38 -5.39
CA ASP A 68 -17.16 1.42 -6.73
C ASP A 68 -17.17 2.82 -7.37
N ARG A 69 -16.67 3.84 -6.66
CA ARG A 69 -16.63 5.22 -7.16
C ARG A 69 -15.32 5.48 -7.91
N GLN A 70 -15.46 6.12 -9.06
CA GLN A 70 -14.33 6.60 -9.84
C GLN A 70 -14.55 8.09 -10.18
N GLU A 71 -13.52 8.90 -9.92
CA GLU A 71 -13.47 10.30 -10.30
C GLU A 71 -12.28 10.52 -11.26
N ILE A 72 -12.48 11.33 -12.30
CA ILE A 72 -11.43 11.73 -13.23
C ILE A 72 -11.18 13.22 -13.08
N ILE A 73 -9.92 13.57 -12.84
CA ILE A 73 -9.45 14.95 -12.68
C ILE A 73 -8.39 15.21 -13.75
N GLU A 74 -8.34 16.43 -14.29
CA GLU A 74 -7.21 16.89 -15.11
C GLU A 74 -6.33 17.83 -14.28
N GLY A 75 -5.02 17.55 -14.23
CA GLY A 75 -4.08 18.38 -13.47
C GLY A 75 -2.74 17.70 -13.18
N ASN A 76 -2.04 18.22 -12.19
CA ASN A 76 -0.81 17.64 -11.65
C ASN A 76 -1.16 16.66 -10.51
N PRO A 77 -0.74 15.38 -10.58
CA PRO A 77 -1.05 14.40 -9.54
C PRO A 77 -0.51 14.75 -8.15
N PHE A 78 0.55 15.56 -8.06
CA PHE A 78 1.11 15.97 -6.77
C PHE A 78 0.21 17.00 -6.05
N ASP A 79 -0.49 17.86 -6.79
CA ASP A 79 -1.44 18.83 -6.21
C ASP A 79 -2.67 18.11 -5.63
N VAL A 80 -2.98 16.91 -6.12
CA VAL A 80 -4.09 16.06 -5.65
C VAL A 80 -3.69 15.20 -4.45
N LEU A 81 -2.41 14.81 -4.34
CA LEU A 81 -1.90 14.01 -3.22
C LEU A 81 -1.86 14.76 -1.89
N GLY A 82 -1.68 16.08 -1.93
CA GLY A 82 -1.56 16.96 -0.75
C GLY A 82 -0.13 17.37 -0.43
#